data_AF-A0A960SHK5-F1
#
_entry.id   AF-A0A960SHK5-F1
#
_cell.length_a   1.000
_cell.length_b   1.000
_cell.length_c   1.000
_cell.angle_alpha   90.00
_cell.angle_beta   90.00
_cell.angle_gamma   90.00
#
_symmetry.space_group_name_H-M   'P 1'
#
loop_
_entity.id
_entity.type
_entity.pdbx_description
1 polymer ?
#
loop_
_entity_poly.entity_id
_entity_poly.type
_entity_poly.pdbx_seq_one_letter_code
_entity_poly.pdbx_strand_id
1 'polypeptide(L)'
;MHILHRLLLLLVFSIPPWVEAEKLTLEVIHSDIGLDGPGLRSAKFSPDSKLLTYLKNRPDDKRRYDLWAYDLEKGTHFRLVNADELHEGEEQLSDEEKARRERMRLFATGIISYQWNEQGSALLFPLAGDLYYYNLADKKA
;
A
#
# COMPACT_ATOMS: atom_id res chain seq x y z
N MET A 1 -8.24 -36.29 -68.99
CA MET A 1 -8.99 -37.31 -68.22
C MET A 1 -8.02 -37.90 -67.21
N HIS A 2 -8.36 -37.78 -65.91
CA HIS A 2 -7.65 -38.37 -64.74
C HIS A 2 -6.28 -37.72 -64.40
N ILE A 3 -5.92 -37.26 -63.20
CA ILE A 3 -6.30 -37.52 -61.81
C ILE A 3 -5.88 -36.25 -61.02
N LEU A 4 -6.80 -35.43 -60.48
CA LEU A 4 -7.19 -35.42 -59.07
C LEU A 4 -6.08 -35.79 -58.07
N HIS A 5 -5.17 -34.87 -57.71
CA HIS A 5 -4.30 -35.08 -56.56
C HIS A 5 -4.30 -33.88 -55.60
N ARG A 6 -4.88 -34.16 -54.43
CA ARG A 6 -4.42 -33.76 -53.10
C ARG A 6 -4.68 -32.32 -52.68
N LEU A 7 -5.94 -32.06 -52.31
CA LEU A 7 -6.25 -31.10 -51.26
C LEU A 7 -6.32 -31.86 -49.92
N LEU A 8 -5.19 -32.01 -49.24
CA LEU A 8 -5.12 -32.53 -47.87
C LEU A 8 -5.30 -31.35 -46.92
N LEU A 9 -6.53 -31.14 -46.44
CA LEU A 9 -6.87 -30.19 -45.38
C LEU A 9 -6.28 -30.70 -44.05
N LEU A 10 -5.16 -30.11 -43.62
CA LEU A 10 -4.59 -30.30 -42.30
C LEU A 10 -5.45 -29.56 -41.27
N LEU A 11 -6.26 -30.31 -40.52
CA LEU A 11 -7.00 -29.84 -39.37
C LEU A 11 -6.04 -29.78 -38.18
N VAL A 12 -5.43 -28.60 -37.97
CA VAL A 12 -4.58 -28.33 -36.80
C VAL A 12 -5.50 -28.19 -35.58
N PHE A 13 -5.57 -29.24 -34.78
CA PHE A 13 -6.16 -29.19 -33.43
C PHE A 13 -5.25 -28.33 -32.56
N SER A 14 -5.66 -27.09 -32.30
CA SER A 14 -5.01 -26.24 -31.30
C SER A 14 -5.33 -26.79 -29.91
N ILE A 15 -4.40 -27.53 -29.30
CA ILE A 15 -4.51 -27.92 -27.89
C ILE A 15 -4.32 -26.63 -27.08
N PRO A 16 -5.31 -26.18 -26.29
CA PRO A 16 -5.10 -25.02 -25.42
C PRO A 16 -3.96 -25.35 -24.44
N PRO A 17 -3.04 -24.42 -24.17
CA PRO A 17 -2.03 -24.65 -23.14
C PRO A 17 -2.76 -24.90 -21.82
N TRP A 18 -2.47 -26.04 -21.22
CA TRP A 18 -2.90 -26.35 -19.87
C TRP A 18 -2.30 -25.27 -18.97
N VAL A 19 -3.15 -24.41 -18.42
CA VAL A 19 -2.72 -23.43 -17.42
C VAL A 19 -2.48 -24.22 -16.13
N GLU A 20 -1.22 -24.45 -15.82
CA GLU A 20 -0.81 -25.03 -14.54
C GLU A 20 -0.60 -23.90 -13.53
N ALA A 21 -1.30 -23.95 -12.40
CA ALA A 21 -1.16 -22.95 -11.35
C ALA A 21 0.18 -23.14 -10.63
N GLU A 22 0.92 -22.04 -10.44
CA GLU A 22 2.19 -22.05 -9.71
C GLU A 22 1.96 -22.47 -8.24
N LYS A 23 2.82 -23.34 -7.72
CA LYS A 23 2.71 -23.83 -6.34
C LYS A 23 3.16 -22.75 -5.37
N LEU A 24 2.41 -22.57 -4.27
CA LEU A 24 2.80 -21.66 -3.19
C LEU A 24 4.15 -22.10 -2.58
N THR A 25 5.15 -21.23 -2.62
CA THR A 25 6.48 -21.49 -2.07
C THR A 25 6.75 -20.69 -0.79
N LEU A 26 7.75 -21.09 -0.01
CA LEU A 26 8.15 -20.36 1.20
C LEU A 26 8.63 -18.95 0.87
N GLU A 27 9.33 -18.80 -0.26
CA GLU A 27 9.80 -17.51 -0.77
C GLU A 27 8.62 -16.60 -1.08
N VAL A 28 7.53 -17.13 -1.64
CA VAL A 28 6.29 -16.37 -1.92
C VAL A 28 5.54 -16.01 -0.62
N ILE A 29 5.65 -16.82 0.44
CA ILE A 29 5.05 -16.49 1.75
C ILE A 29 5.87 -15.41 2.49
N HIS A 30 7.20 -15.41 2.34
CA HIS A 30 8.11 -14.43 2.98
C HIS A 30 8.43 -13.23 2.09
N SER A 31 7.95 -13.26 0.85
CA SER A 31 7.81 -12.15 -0.08
C SER A 31 7.17 -10.95 0.63
N ASP A 32 7.71 -9.76 0.47
CA ASP A 32 7.51 -9.06 -0.77
C ASP A 32 6.08 -8.51 -0.92
N ILE A 33 5.25 -9.34 -1.53
CA ILE A 33 3.87 -9.10 -1.92
C ILE A 33 3.01 -10.04 -1.07
N GLY A 34 2.12 -9.48 -0.25
CA GLY A 34 1.15 -10.28 0.51
C GLY A 34 0.31 -11.14 -0.44
N LEU A 35 0.00 -12.37 -0.03
CA LEU A 35 -0.74 -13.34 -0.85
C LEU A 35 -2.14 -12.85 -1.23
N ASP A 36 -2.70 -11.95 -0.41
CA ASP A 36 -3.99 -11.29 -0.56
C ASP A 36 -3.90 -9.90 -1.22
N GLY A 37 -2.70 -9.50 -1.66
CA GLY A 37 -2.43 -8.20 -2.25
C GLY A 37 -2.22 -7.09 -1.20
N PRO A 38 -2.00 -5.85 -1.64
CA PRO A 38 -1.72 -4.73 -0.74
C PRO A 38 -2.97 -4.34 0.07
N GLY A 39 -2.97 -4.63 1.37
CA GLY A 39 -4.03 -4.23 2.30
C GLY A 39 -3.99 -2.74 2.67
N LEU A 40 -5.17 -2.12 2.83
CA LEU A 40 -5.29 -0.77 3.35
C LEU A 40 -5.18 -0.79 4.88
N ARG A 41 -4.21 -0.06 5.44
CA ARG A 41 -4.06 0.07 6.90
C ARG A 41 -4.69 1.37 7.38
N SER A 42 -5.44 1.30 8.49
CA SER A 42 -6.02 2.48 9.16
C SER A 42 -6.85 3.37 8.21
N ALA A 43 -7.64 2.76 7.33
CA ALA A 43 -8.49 3.51 6.41
C ALA A 43 -9.54 4.34 7.17
N LYS A 44 -9.68 5.63 6.83
CA LYS A 44 -10.65 6.56 7.41
C LYS A 44 -11.15 7.52 6.34
N PHE A 45 -12.43 7.84 6.35
CA PHE A 45 -12.95 8.95 5.56
C PHE A 45 -12.57 10.29 6.19
N SER A 46 -12.33 11.32 5.36
CA SER A 46 -12.29 12.70 5.83
C SER A 46 -13.66 13.09 6.41
N PRO A 47 -13.72 14.05 7.35
CA PRO A 47 -15.01 14.51 7.91
C PRO A 47 -16.00 15.00 6.86
N ASP A 48 -15.51 15.59 5.76
CA ASP A 48 -16.32 16.05 4.63
C ASP A 48 -16.62 14.95 3.57
N SER A 49 -16.17 13.71 3.83
CA SER A 49 -16.36 12.54 2.96
C SER A 49 -15.84 12.70 1.52
N LYS A 50 -14.87 13.58 1.28
CA LYS A 50 -14.24 13.76 -0.04
C LYS A 50 -13.01 12.87 -0.24
N LEU A 51 -12.34 12.51 0.85
CA LEU A 51 -11.13 11.70 0.82
C LEU A 51 -11.31 10.41 1.63
N LEU A 52 -10.74 9.32 1.13
CA LEU A 52 -10.43 8.14 1.92
C LEU A 52 -8.93 8.12 2.20
N THR A 53 -8.52 8.42 3.43
CA THR A 53 -7.12 8.35 3.85
C THR A 53 -6.77 6.99 4.39
N TYR A 54 -5.51 6.58 4.24
CA TYR A 54 -4.99 5.30 4.72
C TYR A 54 -3.46 5.34 4.77
N LEU A 55 -2.89 4.40 5.51
CA LEU A 55 -1.45 4.19 5.57
C LEU A 55 -1.07 3.14 4.54
N LYS A 56 -0.04 3.46 3.74
CA LYS A 56 0.49 2.56 2.72
C LYS A 56 1.99 2.39 2.93
N ASN A 57 2.43 1.14 2.90
CA ASN A 57 3.85 0.82 2.86
C ASN A 57 4.47 1.20 1.51
N ARG A 58 5.79 1.30 1.49
CA ARG A 58 6.49 1.64 0.26
C ARG A 58 6.89 0.40 -0.55
N PRO A 59 7.04 0.53 -1.88
CA PRO A 59 7.56 -0.55 -2.71
C PRO A 59 9.00 -0.94 -2.35
N ASP A 60 9.82 0.05 -1.95
CA ASP A 60 11.24 -0.06 -1.60
C ASP A 60 11.48 -0.36 -0.10
N ASP A 61 10.52 -0.03 0.78
CA ASP A 61 10.54 -0.39 2.20
C ASP A 61 9.14 -0.79 2.70
N LYS A 62 8.93 -2.10 2.86
CA LYS A 62 7.70 -2.74 3.34
C LYS A 62 7.27 -2.28 4.73
N ARG A 63 8.23 -1.93 5.58
CA ARG A 63 7.99 -1.63 7.00
C ARG A 63 7.72 -0.16 7.21
N ARG A 64 8.08 0.69 6.24
CA ARG A 64 7.92 2.13 6.31
C ARG A 64 6.63 2.60 5.64
N TYR A 65 5.82 3.31 6.41
CA TYR A 65 4.50 3.78 5.98
C TYR A 65 4.49 5.28 5.71
N ASP A 66 3.85 5.64 4.60
CA ASP A 66 3.44 7.00 4.26
C ASP A 66 1.93 7.16 4.45
N LEU A 67 1.47 8.41 4.58
CA LEU A 67 0.04 8.73 4.61
C LEU A 67 -0.45 9.02 3.19
N TRP A 68 -1.44 8.27 2.75
CA TRP A 68 -2.04 8.37 1.43
C TRP A 68 -3.50 8.78 1.51
N ALA A 69 -4.00 9.30 0.41
CA ALA A 69 -5.39 9.64 0.22
C ALA A 69 -5.89 9.11 -1.14
N TYR A 70 -7.15 8.71 -1.16
CA TYR A 70 -7.92 8.48 -2.37
C TYR A 70 -8.97 9.60 -2.50
N ASP A 71 -8.91 10.33 -3.59
CA ASP A 71 -9.91 11.33 -3.96
C ASP A 71 -11.15 10.62 -4.50
N LEU A 72 -12.26 10.70 -3.77
CA LEU A 72 -13.51 10.00 -4.11
C LEU A 72 -14.19 10.58 -5.36
N GLU A 73 -13.95 11.85 -5.68
CA GLU A 73 -14.51 12.51 -6.85
C GLU A 73 -13.70 12.18 -8.11
N LYS A 74 -12.37 12.28 -8.01
CA LYS A 74 -11.46 12.03 -9.14
C LYS A 74 -11.16 10.55 -9.38
N GLY A 75 -11.38 9.71 -8.36
CA GLY A 75 -11.04 8.30 -8.40
C GLY A 75 -9.54 8.02 -8.45
N THR A 76 -8.72 8.84 -7.77
CA THR A 76 -7.25 8.76 -7.85
C THR A 76 -6.60 8.64 -6.48
N HIS A 77 -5.53 7.85 -6.40
CA HIS A 77 -4.69 7.73 -5.22
C HIS A 77 -3.51 8.70 -5.30
N PHE A 78 -3.21 9.38 -4.21
CA PHE A 78 -2.03 10.23 -4.10
C PHE A 78 -1.43 10.16 -2.69
N ARG A 79 -0.12 10.37 -2.60
CA ARG A 79 0.56 10.47 -1.31
C ARG A 79 0.28 11.85 -0.72
N LEU A 80 -0.21 11.88 0.51
CA LEU A 80 -0.54 13.10 1.24
C LEU A 80 0.65 13.59 2.07
N VAL A 81 1.31 12.66 2.78
CA VAL A 81 2.51 12.94 3.57
C VAL A 81 3.56 11.87 3.27
N ASN A 82 4.74 12.33 2.86
CA ASN A 82 5.94 11.51 2.74
C ASN A 82 6.68 11.53 4.09
N ALA A 83 6.81 10.38 4.75
CA ALA A 83 7.46 10.31 6.05
C ALA A 83 8.93 10.78 6.01
N ASP A 84 9.61 10.62 4.88
CA ASP A 84 11.03 10.98 4.74
C ASP A 84 11.24 12.49 4.64
N GLU A 85 10.24 13.23 4.14
CA GLU A 85 10.31 14.69 4.13
C GLU A 85 10.31 15.28 5.55
N LEU A 86 9.92 14.49 6.56
CA LEU A 86 9.85 14.90 7.97
C LEU A 86 10.96 14.27 8.81
N HIS A 87 11.26 12.99 8.60
CA HIS A 87 12.33 12.29 9.31
C HIS A 87 12.98 11.25 8.41
N GLU A 88 14.26 11.39 8.10
CA GLU A 88 15.04 10.41 7.35
C GLU A 88 15.89 9.51 8.28
N GLY A 89 16.16 8.29 7.84
CA GLY A 89 17.02 7.34 8.56
C GLY A 89 16.33 6.61 9.71
N GLU A 90 17.13 6.16 10.66
CA GLU A 90 16.69 5.31 11.77
C GLU A 90 15.85 6.09 12.80
N GLU A 91 14.72 5.53 13.24
CA GLU A 91 13.90 6.11 14.29
C GLU A 91 14.52 5.81 15.66
N GLN A 92 15.05 6.83 16.34
CA GLN A 92 15.54 6.70 17.70
C GLN A 92 14.37 6.84 18.69
N LEU A 93 13.74 5.71 19.00
CA LEU A 93 12.61 5.67 19.93
C LEU A 93 13.08 5.53 21.38
N SER A 94 12.37 6.19 22.29
CA SER A 94 12.54 5.97 23.74
C SER A 94 12.16 4.53 24.12
N ASP A 95 12.64 4.07 25.27
CA ASP A 95 12.35 2.71 25.75
C ASP A 95 10.85 2.51 26.03
N GLU A 96 10.17 3.57 26.49
CA GLU A 96 8.72 3.58 26.69
C GLU A 96 7.97 3.40 25.37
N GLU A 97 8.39 4.10 24.30
CA GLU A 97 7.75 3.99 22.98
C GLU A 97 8.03 2.64 22.33
N LYS A 98 9.25 2.10 22.45
CA LYS A 98 9.57 0.73 22.02
C LYS A 98 8.67 -0.29 22.72
N ALA A 99 8.57 -0.22 24.04
CA ALA A 99 7.73 -1.13 24.82
C ALA A 99 6.23 -0.98 24.47
N ARG A 100 5.76 0.24 24.19
CA ARG A 100 4.39 0.50 23.73
C ARG A 100 4.13 -0.15 22.36
N ARG A 101 5.04 0.05 21.40
CA ARG A 101 4.96 -0.56 20.07
C ARG A 101 5.00 -2.09 20.14
N GLU A 102 5.86 -2.66 20.96
CA GLU A 102 5.95 -4.11 21.17
C GLU A 102 4.63 -4.69 21.71
N ARG A 103 4.05 -4.08 22.75
CA ARG A 103 2.74 -4.50 23.30
C ARG A 103 1.61 -4.46 22.28
N MET A 104 1.65 -3.49 21.36
CA MET A 104 0.68 -3.37 20.27
C MET A 104 1.07 -4.16 19.02
N ARG A 105 2.21 -4.86 19.02
CA ARG A 105 2.79 -5.58 17.87
C ARG A 105 3.00 -4.67 16.64
N LEU A 106 3.39 -3.42 16.88
CA LEU A 106 3.68 -2.44 15.83
C LEU A 106 5.16 -2.45 15.49
N PHE A 107 5.54 -3.26 14.49
CA PHE A 107 6.92 -3.36 14.01
C PHE A 107 7.22 -2.44 12.81
N ALA A 108 6.24 -1.66 12.37
CA ALA A 108 6.37 -0.72 11.28
C ALA A 108 7.08 0.58 11.72
N THR A 109 7.73 1.22 10.76
CA THR A 109 8.32 2.57 10.82
C THR A 109 7.50 3.54 9.96
N GLY A 110 7.87 4.82 9.96
CA GLY A 110 7.12 5.89 9.33
C GLY A 110 5.85 6.25 10.10
N ILE A 111 4.83 6.68 9.37
CA ILE A 111 3.55 7.08 9.94
C ILE A 111 2.73 5.82 10.22
N ILE A 112 2.64 5.41 11.48
CA ILE A 112 1.98 4.15 11.88
C ILE A 112 0.53 4.30 12.39
N SER A 113 0.10 5.53 12.63
CA SER A 113 -1.25 5.90 13.04
C SER A 113 -1.51 7.36 12.71
N TYR A 114 -2.76 7.75 12.53
CA TYR A 114 -3.13 9.15 12.32
C TYR A 114 -4.58 9.41 12.73
N GLN A 115 -4.92 10.68 12.92
CA GLN A 115 -6.26 11.14 13.24
C GLN A 115 -6.57 12.41 12.46
N TRP A 116 -7.81 12.54 11.99
CA TRP A 116 -8.34 13.79 11.46
C TRP A 116 -8.66 14.73 12.62
N ASN A 117 -8.48 16.04 12.42
CA ASN A 117 -9.17 17.01 13.26
C ASN A 117 -10.67 17.01 12.95
N GLU A 118 -11.49 17.50 13.88
CA GLU A 118 -12.94 17.51 13.74
C GLU A 118 -13.41 18.30 12.50
N GLN A 119 -12.69 19.37 12.14
CA GLN A 119 -13.02 20.22 11.01
C GLN A 119 -12.63 19.61 9.65
N GLY A 120 -11.81 18.55 9.63
CA GLY A 120 -11.32 17.92 8.40
C GLY A 120 -10.28 18.76 7.63
N SER A 121 -9.69 19.77 8.26
CA SER A 121 -8.66 20.63 7.67
C SER A 121 -7.24 20.17 7.94
N ALA A 122 -7.05 19.22 8.86
CA ALA A 122 -5.73 18.75 9.26
C ALA A 122 -5.70 17.31 9.77
N LEU A 123 -4.50 16.75 9.79
CA LEU A 123 -4.19 15.42 10.27
C LEU A 123 -3.11 15.45 11.35
N LEU A 124 -3.32 14.71 12.42
CA LEU A 124 -2.36 14.55 13.51
C LEU A 124 -1.78 13.13 13.46
N PHE A 125 -0.46 13.00 13.53
CA PHE A 125 0.19 11.70 13.56
C PHE A 125 1.55 11.70 14.27
N PRO A 126 1.91 10.61 14.96
CA PRO A 126 3.26 10.43 15.49
C PRO A 126 4.23 9.94 14.41
N LEU A 127 5.48 10.40 14.47
CA LEU A 127 6.60 9.94 13.64
C LEU A 127 7.90 10.12 14.43
N ALA A 128 8.75 9.09 14.47
CA ALA A 128 10.07 9.13 15.11
C ALA A 128 10.12 9.62 16.58
N GLY A 129 9.00 9.57 17.31
CA GLY A 129 8.90 10.04 18.70
C GLY A 129 8.26 11.42 18.85
N ASP A 130 8.12 12.16 17.77
CA ASP A 130 7.46 13.47 17.72
C ASP A 130 6.00 13.35 17.24
N LEU A 131 5.26 14.44 17.43
CA LEU A 131 3.86 14.58 17.02
C LEU A 131 3.74 15.70 15.97
N TYR A 132 3.21 15.36 14.80
CA TYR A 132 3.08 16.26 13.66
C TYR A 132 1.63 16.65 13.41
N TYR A 133 1.42 17.89 12.97
CA TYR A 133 0.12 18.44 12.59
C TYR A 133 0.17 18.91 11.14
N TYR A 134 -0.41 18.11 10.24
CA TYR A 134 -0.43 18.39 8.81
C TYR A 134 -1.68 19.17 8.40
N ASN A 135 -1.50 20.42 7.98
CA ASN A 135 -2.56 21.25 7.42
C ASN A 135 -2.73 20.99 5.92
N LEU A 136 -3.96 20.63 5.51
CA LEU A 136 -4.26 20.30 4.11
C LEU A 136 -4.19 21.50 3.16
N ALA A 137 -4.50 22.71 3.63
CA ALA A 137 -4.48 23.91 2.81
C ALA A 137 -3.05 24.33 2.47
N ASP A 138 -2.17 24.29 3.47
CA ASP A 138 -0.76 24.69 3.33
C ASP A 138 0.12 23.56 2.79
N LYS A 139 -0.38 22.32 2.84
CA LYS A 139 0.35 21.08 2.54
C LYS A 139 1.65 20.96 3.34
N LYS A 140 1.59 21.32 4.62
CA LYS A 140 2.73 21.37 5.53
C LYS A 140 2.40 20.66 6.84
N ALA A 141 3.39 19.93 7.35
CA ALA A 141 3.38 19.30 8.67
C ALA A 141 4.10 20.16 9.71
#